data_AF-A0A932SZH0-F1
#
_entry.id   AF-A0A932SZH0-F1
#
_cell.length_a   1.000
_cell.length_b   1.000
_cell.length_c   1.000
_cell.angle_alpha   90.00
_cell.angle_beta   90.00
_cell.angle_gamma   90.00
#
_symmetry.space_group_name_H-M   'P 1'
#
loop_
_entity.id
_entity.type
_entity.pdbx_description
1 polymer ?
#
loop_
_entity_poly.entity_id
_entity_poly.type
_entity_poly.pdbx_seq_one_letter_code
_entity_poly.pdbx_strand_id
1 'polypeptide(L)' 'MRPHLKLYTGEDDSSTAVAEPEVSMTLGEISEILADAVRTKRAWLHDFEDDRLQVSADLYEVLSAYWNLRRGA' A
#
# COMPACT_ATOMS: atom_id res chain seq x y z
N MET A 1 4.88 -36.62 -36.96
CA MET A 1 5.45 -35.47 -36.22
C MET A 1 5.04 -35.61 -34.76
N ARG A 2 5.99 -35.64 -33.82
CA ARG A 2 5.70 -35.69 -32.37
C ARG A 2 6.09 -34.36 -31.74
N PRO A 3 5.15 -33.60 -31.15
CA PRO A 3 5.50 -32.37 -30.45
C PRO A 3 6.26 -32.73 -29.17
N HIS A 4 7.45 -32.14 -28.98
CA HIS A 4 8.21 -32.26 -27.75
C HIS A 4 8.06 -30.96 -26.97
N LEU A 5 7.62 -31.08 -25.72
CA LEU A 5 7.53 -29.96 -24.80
C LEU A 5 8.92 -29.71 -24.23
N LYS A 6 9.42 -28.47 -24.33
CA LYS A 6 10.66 -28.06 -23.65
C LYS A 6 10.34 -27.74 -22.20
N LEU A 7 11.03 -28.41 -21.28
CA LEU A 7 10.98 -28.06 -19.86
C LEU A 7 11.83 -26.81 -19.64
N TYR A 8 11.22 -25.75 -19.11
CA TYR A 8 11.94 -24.60 -18.60
C TYR A 8 12.33 -24.90 -17.15
N THR A 9 13.60 -25.26 -16.94
CA THR A 9 14.21 -25.31 -15.62
C THR A 9 14.63 -23.88 -15.30
N GLY A 10 13.96 -23.23 -14.35
CA GLY A 10 14.19 -21.83 -13.95
C GLY A 10 15.54 -21.62 -13.25
N GLU A 11 16.63 -22.02 -13.90
CA GLU A 11 18.00 -21.77 -13.49
C GLU A 11 18.45 -20.41 -14.06
N ASP A 12 17.70 -19.39 -13.68
CA ASP A 12 18.11 -17.98 -13.66
C ASP A 12 17.37 -17.35 -12.49
N ASP A 13 17.67 -17.88 -11.29
CA ASP A 13 17.20 -17.39 -10.00
C ASP A 13 17.95 -16.10 -9.62
N SER A 14 17.96 -15.13 -10.54
CA SER A 14 17.98 -13.73 -10.15
C SER A 14 16.52 -13.36 -10.03
N SER A 15 15.95 -13.63 -8.86
CA SER A 15 14.67 -13.12 -8.39
C SER A 15 14.62 -11.61 -8.67
N THR A 16 14.18 -11.25 -9.87
CA THR A 16 13.91 -9.87 -10.26
C THR A 16 12.56 -9.61 -9.63
N ALA A 17 12.56 -9.35 -8.32
CA ALA A 17 11.41 -8.78 -7.66
C ALA A 17 11.09 -7.52 -8.47
N VAL A 18 10.04 -7.60 -9.28
CA VAL A 18 9.53 -6.44 -10.00
C VAL A 18 9.06 -5.51 -8.89
N ALA A 19 9.90 -4.55 -8.53
CA ALA A 19 9.54 -3.55 -7.55
C ALA A 19 8.29 -2.85 -8.08
N GLU A 20 7.17 -3.03 -7.39
CA GLU A 20 5.95 -2.31 -7.72
C GLU A 20 6.29 -0.81 -7.70
N PRO A 21 5.82 -0.03 -8.68
CA PRO A 21 6.17 1.37 -8.78
C PRO A 21 5.68 2.10 -7.53
N GLU A 22 6.61 2.51 -6.68
CA GLU A 22 6.31 3.35 -5.52
C GLU A 22 5.97 4.75 -6.02
N VAL A 23 4.73 5.18 -5.79
CA VAL A 23 4.24 6.50 -6.20
C VAL A 23 4.18 7.40 -4.96
N SER A 24 5.01 8.43 -4.94
CA SER A 24 4.96 9.46 -3.91
C SER A 24 3.81 10.43 -4.17
N MET A 25 2.99 10.68 -3.16
CA MET A 25 1.91 11.69 -3.18
C MET A 25 1.95 12.52 -1.90
N THR A 26 1.38 13.73 -1.95
CA THR A 26 1.32 14.60 -0.78
C THR A 26 0.23 14.14 0.20
N LEU A 27 0.37 14.52 1.47
CA LEU A 27 -0.64 14.25 2.49
C LEU A 27 -2.01 14.88 2.14
N GLY A 28 -2.00 16.03 1.48
CA GLY A 28 -3.23 16.71 1.03
C GLY A 28 -4.00 15.85 0.04
N GLU A 29 -3.34 15.41 -1.03
CA GLU A 29 -3.94 14.59 -2.08
C GLU A 29 -4.54 13.30 -1.52
N ILE A 30 -3.79 12.55 -0.70
CA ILE A 30 -4.30 11.30 -0.12
C ILE A 30 -5.44 11.55 0.86
N SER A 31 -5.38 12.63 1.65
CA SER A 31 -6.43 12.95 2.62
C SER A 31 -7.78 13.24 1.97
N GLU A 32 -7.79 13.93 0.83
CA GLU A 32 -9.00 14.23 0.07
C GLU A 32 -9.64 12.96 -0.51
N ILE A 33 -8.81 12.07 -1.08
CA ILE A 33 -9.25 10.79 -1.65
C ILE A 33 -9.85 9.90 -0.55
N LEU A 34 -9.16 9.75 0.58
CA LEU A 34 -9.63 8.93 1.70
C LEU A 34 -10.92 9.52 2.32
N ALA A 35 -11.01 10.84 2.47
CA ALA A 35 -12.20 11.50 2.98
C ALA A 35 -13.43 11.27 2.07
N ASP A 36 -13.26 11.34 0.75
CA ASP A 36 -14.33 10.99 -0.21
C ASP A 36 -14.70 9.50 -0.16
N ALA A 37 -13.70 8.62 -0.11
CA ALA A 37 -13.91 7.17 -0.05
C ALA A 37 -14.71 6.75 1.19
N VAL A 38 -14.38 7.31 2.36
CA VAL A 38 -15.12 7.09 3.61
C VAL A 38 -16.54 7.63 3.50
N ARG A 39 -16.71 8.87 3.02
CA ARG A 39 -18.04 9.51 2.87
C ARG A 39 -18.95 8.72 1.92
N THR A 40 -18.39 8.18 0.84
CA THR A 40 -19.12 7.42 -0.19
C THR A 40 -19.16 5.92 0.08
N LYS A 41 -18.61 5.45 1.21
CA LYS A 41 -18.56 4.03 1.63
C LYS A 41 -17.99 3.11 0.55
N ARG A 42 -16.87 3.50 -0.05
CA ARG A 42 -16.21 2.69 -1.07
C ARG A 42 -15.66 1.40 -0.46
N ALA A 43 -16.00 0.27 -1.07
CA ALA A 43 -15.58 -1.05 -0.61
C ALA A 43 -14.06 -1.26 -0.70
N TRP A 44 -13.40 -0.67 -1.70
CA TRP A 44 -11.95 -0.85 -1.91
C TRP A 44 -11.11 -0.41 -0.71
N LEU A 45 -11.59 0.51 0.14
CA LEU A 45 -10.82 0.96 1.29
C LEU A 45 -10.56 -0.17 2.29
N HIS A 46 -11.46 -1.14 2.39
CA HIS A 46 -11.28 -2.31 3.25
C HIS A 46 -10.17 -3.24 2.74
N ASP A 47 -9.91 -3.24 1.43
CA ASP A 47 -8.86 -4.07 0.83
C ASP A 47 -7.45 -3.63 1.28
N PHE A 48 -7.31 -2.40 1.79
CA PHE A 48 -6.04 -1.82 2.26
C PHE A 48 -5.97 -1.66 3.79
N GLU A 49 -6.89 -2.26 4.56
CA GLU A 49 -6.97 -2.05 6.01
C GLU A 49 -5.74 -2.57 6.77
N ASP A 50 -5.16 -3.68 6.31
CA ASP A 50 -3.98 -4.31 6.91
C ASP A 50 -2.65 -3.85 6.29
N ASP A 51 -2.70 -2.95 5.30
CA ASP A 51 -1.53 -2.52 4.55
C ASP A 51 -0.66 -1.54 5.35
N ARG A 52 0.66 -1.72 5.24
CA ARG A 52 1.63 -0.85 5.89
C ARG A 52 2.00 0.33 5.01
N LEU A 53 1.63 1.53 5.44
CA LEU A 53 2.04 2.77 4.81
C LEU A 53 3.36 3.28 5.40
N GLN A 54 4.27 3.72 4.52
CA GLN A 54 5.46 4.47 4.93
C GLN A 54 5.11 5.95 5.04
N VAL A 55 5.42 6.55 6.19
CA VAL A 55 5.22 7.97 6.46
C VAL A 55 6.49 8.55 7.09
N SER A 56 6.68 9.86 6.99
CA SER A 56 7.79 10.50 7.70
C SER A 56 7.61 10.37 9.20
N ALA A 57 8.73 10.28 9.93
CA ALA A 57 8.70 10.15 11.39
C ALA A 57 7.96 11.30 12.07
N ASP A 58 8.15 12.52 11.58
CA ASP A 58 7.47 13.73 12.07
C ASP A 58 5.95 13.65 11.93
N LEU A 59 5.45 13.22 10.76
CA LEU A 59 4.02 13.05 10.54
C LEU A 59 3.45 11.93 11.43
N TYR A 60 4.18 10.81 11.56
CA TYR A 60 3.76 9.72 12.43
C TYR A 60 3.60 10.16 13.89
N GLU A 61 4.53 10.98 14.40
CA GLU A 61 4.49 11.50 15.76
C GLU A 61 3.23 12.37 15.98
N VAL A 62 2.95 13.29 15.07
CA VAL A 62 1.77 14.17 15.13
C VAL A 62 0.47 13.36 15.11
N LEU A 63 0.35 12.39 14.21
CA LEU A 63 -0.83 11.54 14.09
C LEU A 63 -1.03 10.66 15.34
N SER A 64 0.06 10.10 15.87
CA SER A 64 0.02 9.27 17.08
C SER A 64 -0.41 10.08 18.30
N ALA A 65 0.12 11.29 18.46
CA ALA A 65 -0.27 12.21 19.53
C ALA A 65 -1.76 12.59 19.44
N TYR A 66 -2.24 12.94 18.25
CA TYR A 66 -3.65 13.25 18.00
C TYR A 66 -4.57 12.07 18.34
N TRP A 67 -4.19 10.85 17.92
CA TRP A 67 -4.97 9.65 18.14
C TRP A 67 -5.07 9.28 19.62
N ASN A 68 -3.97 9.40 20.36
CA ASN A 68 -3.95 9.17 21.80
C ASN A 68 -4.82 10.18 22.54
N LEU A 69 -4.81 11.45 22.14
CA LEU A 69 -5.69 12.48 22.69
C LEU A 69 -7.17 12.13 22.47
N ARG A 70 -7.54 11.68 21.27
CA ARG A 70 -8.93 11.30 20.96
C ARG A 70 -9.41 10.09 21.74
N ARG A 71 -8.53 9.13 22.05
CA ARG A 71 -8.87 7.93 22.83
C ARG A 71 -8.93 8.19 24.34
N GLY A 72 -8.30 9.26 24.82
CA GLY A 72 -8.34 9.67 26.23
C GLY A 72 -9.51 10.58 26.61
N ALA A 73 -10.37 10.95 25.65
CA ALA A 73 -11.54 11.82 25.83
C ALA A 73 -12.86 11.05 25.91
#